data_AF-A0A842STI9-F1
#
_entry.id   AF-A0A842STI9-F1
#
_cell.length_a   1.000
_cell.length_b   1.000
_cell.length_c   1.000
_cell.angle_alpha   90.00
_cell.angle_beta   90.00
_cell.angle_gamma   90.00
#
_symmetry.space_group_name_H-M   'P 1'
#
loop_
_entity.id
_entity.type
_entity.pdbx_description
1 polymer ?
#
loop_
_entity_poly.entity_id
_entity_poly.type
_entity_poly.pdbx_seq_one_letter_code
_entity_poly.pdbx_strand_id
1 'polypeptide(L)'
;MMKHIDEAIKEFNKYRDPLIVGKLLEQDQDSLTLEFTGHFCRTCGFYDYFEDFLYVLLDTTGLNSEIEKIEETQNGAIVKYSIKKR
;
A
#
# COMPACT_ATOMS: atom_id res chain seq x y z
N MET A 1 -14.93 7.04 8.97
CA MET A 1 -13.85 6.10 8.61
C MET A 1 -12.91 6.67 7.52
N MET A 2 -12.85 7.99 7.27
CA MET A 2 -11.96 8.59 6.26
C MET A 2 -10.57 9.00 6.80
N LYS A 3 -10.40 9.16 8.12
CA LYS A 3 -9.28 9.96 8.64
C LYS A 3 -7.91 9.27 8.65
N HIS A 4 -7.83 7.94 8.52
CA HIS A 4 -6.59 7.23 8.85
C HIS A 4 -5.86 6.59 7.66
N ILE A 5 -6.52 6.34 6.51
CA ILE A 5 -5.83 5.75 5.34
C ILE A 5 -4.90 6.78 4.70
N ASP A 6 -5.32 8.03 4.59
CA ASP A 6 -4.45 9.11 4.13
C ASP A 6 -3.22 9.30 5.05
N GLU A 7 -3.38 9.05 6.36
CA GLU A 7 -2.28 9.07 7.33
C GLU A 7 -1.33 7.89 7.10
N ALA A 8 -1.85 6.69 6.86
CA ALA A 8 -1.06 5.51 6.51
C ALA A 8 -0.22 5.73 5.24
N ILE A 9 -0.83 6.29 4.19
CA ILE A 9 -0.15 6.59 2.93
C ILE A 9 0.92 7.66 3.12
N LYS A 10 0.63 8.71 3.91
CA LYS A 10 1.62 9.74 4.24
C LYS A 10 2.79 9.19 5.03
N GLU A 11 2.54 8.33 6.03
CA GLU A 11 3.60 7.73 6.83
C GLU A 11 4.46 6.78 6.00
N PHE A 12 3.85 6.00 5.10
CA PHE A 12 4.59 5.19 4.13
C PHE A 12 5.47 6.06 3.22
N ASN A 13 4.90 7.09 2.59
CA ASN A 13 5.62 7.96 1.67
C ASN A 13 6.74 8.74 2.37
N LYS A 14 6.57 9.12 3.63
CA LYS A 14 7.59 9.82 4.42
C LYS A 14 8.91 9.04 4.53
N TYR A 15 8.87 7.71 4.57
CA TYR A 15 10.09 6.89 4.66
C TYR A 15 10.57 6.33 3.32
N ARG A 16 9.73 6.37 2.29
CA ARG A 16 9.99 5.72 1.00
C ARG A 16 10.16 6.71 -0.16
N ASP A 17 9.71 7.95 -0.04
CA ASP A 17 9.99 9.03 -0.99
C ASP A 17 11.48 9.44 -0.94
N PRO A 18 12.14 9.69 -2.08
CA PRO A 18 11.63 9.72 -3.45
C PRO A 18 11.74 8.39 -4.21
N LEU A 19 12.09 7.29 -3.53
CA LEU A 19 12.32 6.00 -4.18
C LEU A 19 11.00 5.34 -4.62
N ILE A 20 9.98 5.31 -3.75
CA ILE A 20 8.67 4.71 -4.00
C ILE A 20 7.59 5.59 -3.38
N VAL A 21 6.54 5.87 -4.15
CA VAL A 21 5.37 6.64 -3.75
C VAL A 21 4.14 5.76 -3.88
N GLY A 22 3.41 5.60 -2.79
CA GLY A 22 2.07 5.00 -2.76
C GLY A 22 0.99 6.07 -2.93
N LYS A 23 0.00 5.78 -3.78
CA LYS A 23 -1.14 6.64 -4.04
C LYS A 23 -2.43 5.83 -3.98
N LEU A 24 -3.44 6.36 -3.31
CA LEU A 24 -4.77 5.74 -3.29
C LEU A 24 -5.43 5.84 -4.67
N LEU A 25 -5.85 4.70 -5.22
CA LEU A 25 -6.67 4.65 -6.44
C LEU A 25 -8.15 4.49 -6.10
N GLU A 26 -8.47 3.50 -5.27
CA GLU A 26 -9.84 3.14 -4.94
C GLU A 26 -9.92 2.66 -3.49
N GLN A 27 -11.05 2.95 -2.84
CA GLN A 27 -11.35 2.47 -1.50
C GLN A 27 -12.80 2.03 -1.44
N ASP A 28 -13.00 0.78 -1.03
CA ASP A 28 -14.31 0.20 -0.73
C ASP A 28 -14.47 -0.01 0.78
N GLN A 29 -15.64 -0.55 1.16
CA GLN A 29 -15.90 -0.92 2.55
C GLN A 29 -14.92 -1.99 3.08
N ASP A 30 -14.54 -2.93 2.20
CA ASP A 30 -13.78 -4.12 2.56
C ASP A 30 -12.48 -4.26 1.75
N SER A 31 -12.17 -3.27 0.90
CA SER A 31 -10.99 -3.32 0.04
C SER A 31 -10.34 -1.96 -0.15
N LEU A 32 -9.05 -1.98 -0.46
CA LEU A 32 -8.24 -0.79 -0.67
C LEU A 32 -7.28 -1.04 -1.83
N THR A 33 -7.24 -0.14 -2.81
CA THR A 33 -6.37 -0.27 -3.97
C THR A 33 -5.39 0.89 -4.02
N LEU A 34 -4.09 0.58 -3.98
CA LEU A 34 -3.01 1.55 -4.11
C LEU A 34 -2.21 1.34 -5.39
N GLU A 35 -1.81 2.44 -6.00
CA GLU A 35 -0.77 2.50 -7.00
C GLU A 35 0.56 2.84 -6.33
N PHE A 36 1.53 1.95 -6.47
CA PHE A 36 2.91 2.20 -6.07
C PHE A 36 3.72 2.50 -7.33
N THR A 37 4.39 3.66 -7.35
CA THR A 37 5.24 4.11 -8.46
C THR A 37 6.61 4.52 -7.94
N GLY A 38 7.65 4.30 -8.73
CA GLY A 38 9.00 4.67 -8.34
C GLY A 38 10.10 3.78 -8.92
N HIS A 39 11.30 3.93 -8.37
CA HIS A 39 12.48 3.16 -8.74
C HIS A 39 12.56 1.86 -7.94
N PHE A 40 11.77 0.87 -8.34
CA PHE A 40 11.83 -0.45 -7.72
C PHE A 40 13.06 -1.23 -8.15
N CYS A 41 13.72 -1.87 -7.19
CA CYS A 41 14.65 -2.94 -7.49
C CYS A 41 13.84 -4.20 -7.88
N ARG A 42 13.76 -4.49 -9.19
CA ARG A 42 13.01 -5.65 -9.70
C ARG A 42 13.67 -7.00 -9.38
N THR A 43 14.91 -6.99 -8.92
CA THR A 43 15.69 -8.20 -8.60
C THR A 43 15.75 -8.52 -7.11
N CYS A 44 15.48 -7.55 -6.21
CA CYS A 44 15.37 -7.82 -4.78
C CYS A 44 14.37 -6.85 -4.12
N GLY A 45 13.47 -7.41 -3.30
CA GLY A 45 12.56 -6.64 -2.44
C GLY A 45 11.45 -5.88 -3.15
N PHE A 46 11.10 -6.24 -4.39
CA PHE A 46 9.99 -5.60 -5.12
C PHE A 46 8.66 -5.69 -4.35
N TYR A 47 8.35 -6.87 -3.80
CA TYR A 47 7.10 -7.12 -3.08
C TYR A 47 7.12 -6.67 -1.61
N ASP A 48 8.32 -6.56 -1.00
CA ASP A 48 8.50 -6.19 0.41
C ASP A 48 7.83 -4.84 0.73
N TYR A 49 7.85 -3.89 -0.21
CA TYR A 49 7.20 -2.59 -0.02
C TYR A 49 5.69 -2.69 0.13
N PHE A 50 5.05 -3.66 -0.52
CA PHE A 50 3.60 -3.85 -0.46
C PHE A 50 3.20 -4.52 0.86
N GLU A 51 4.05 -5.41 1.38
CA GLU A 51 3.90 -6.02 2.69
C GLU A 51 4.16 -5.01 3.81
N ASP A 52 5.20 -4.18 3.69
CA ASP A 52 5.48 -3.09 4.63
C ASP A 52 4.28 -2.16 4.80
N PHE A 53 3.57 -1.87 3.71
CA PHE A 53 2.37 -1.05 3.77
C PHE A 53 1.26 -1.69 4.62
N LEU A 54 1.15 -3.02 4.68
CA LEU A 54 0.19 -3.69 5.57
C LEU A 54 0.47 -3.39 7.04
N TYR A 55 1.75 -3.39 7.44
CA TYR A 55 2.14 -3.05 8.81
C TYR A 55 1.88 -1.58 9.11
N VAL A 56 2.22 -0.68 8.18
CA VAL A 56 1.91 0.75 8.33
C VAL A 56 0.40 0.96 8.46
N LEU A 57 -0.41 0.28 7.63
CA LEU A 57 -1.86 0.37 7.67
C LEU A 57 -2.41 -0.14 9.01
N LEU A 58 -1.91 -1.28 9.51
CA LEU A 58 -2.30 -1.82 10.80
C LEU A 58 -1.95 -0.87 11.96
N ASP A 59 -0.72 -0.34 11.99
CA ASP A 59 -0.23 0.50 13.08
C ASP A 59 -0.92 1.87 13.11
N THR A 60 -1.25 2.43 11.95
CA THR A 60 -1.87 3.76 11.84
C THR A 60 -3.39 3.72 11.95
N THR A 61 -4.03 2.67 11.44
CA THR A 61 -5.50 2.61 11.32
C THR A 61 -6.15 1.52 12.16
N GLY A 62 -5.38 0.54 12.63
CA GLY A 62 -5.89 -0.67 13.28
C GLY A 62 -6.54 -1.67 12.32
N LEU A 63 -6.51 -1.43 11.00
CA LEU A 63 -7.12 -2.31 10.00
C LEU A 63 -6.17 -3.46 9.66
N ASN A 64 -6.56 -4.67 10.07
CA ASN A 64 -5.87 -5.87 9.63
C ASN A 64 -6.25 -6.16 8.18
N SER A 65 -5.25 -6.24 7.30
CA SER A 65 -5.45 -6.39 5.86
C SER A 65 -4.48 -7.42 5.29
N GLU A 66 -4.79 -7.93 4.10
CA GLU A 66 -3.89 -8.80 3.34
C GLU A 66 -3.86 -8.38 1.87
N ILE A 67 -2.81 -8.77 1.16
CA ILE A 67 -2.71 -8.52 -0.28
C ILE A 67 -3.64 -9.50 -1.00
N GLU A 68 -4.65 -8.96 -1.67
CA GLU A 68 -5.58 -9.72 -2.50
C GLU A 68 -5.03 -9.90 -3.92
N LYS A 69 -4.42 -8.86 -4.47
CA LYS A 69 -3.91 -8.87 -5.85
C LYS A 69 -2.75 -7.89 -6.04
N ILE A 70 -1.79 -8.28 -6.87
CA ILE A 70 -0.69 -7.43 -7.34
C ILE A 70 -0.72 -7.45 -8.86
N GLU A 71 -0.77 -6.27 -9.47
CA GLU A 71 -0.65 -6.06 -10.90
C GLU A 71 0.59 -5.22 -11.18
N GLU A 72 1.65 -5.85 -11.70
CA GLU A 72 2.87 -5.15 -12.06
C GLU A 72 2.66 -4.25 -13.29
N THR A 73 3.17 -3.03 -13.20
CA THR A 73 3.15 -2.05 -14.29
C THR A 73 4.57 -1.74 -14.76
N GLN A 74 4.69 -0.94 -15.82
CA GLN A 74 6.01 -0.52 -16.31
C GLN A 74 6.79 0.30 -15.25
N ASN A 75 6.09 1.02 -14.38
CA ASN A 75 6.67 1.97 -13.43
C ASN A 75 6.44 1.60 -11.95
N GLY A 76 5.94 0.39 -11.68
CA GLY A 76 5.68 -0.09 -10.32
C GLY A 76 4.63 -1.18 -10.27
N ALA A 77 3.62 -1.04 -9.40
CA ALA A 77 2.52 -2.01 -9.29
C ALA A 77 1.24 -1.36 -8.77
N ILE A 78 0.10 -1.91 -9.17
CA ILE A 78 -1.20 -1.66 -8.55
C ILE A 78 -1.47 -2.82 -7.59
N VAL A 79 -1.70 -2.52 -6.33
CA VAL A 79 -1.89 -3.52 -5.28
C VAL A 79 -3.26 -3.32 -4.66
N LYS A 80 -4.04 -4.40 -4.66
CA LYS A 80 -5.33 -4.48 -3.97
C LYS A 80 -5.16 -5.22 -2.66
N TYR A 81 -5.70 -4.62 -1.61
CA TYR A 81 -5.73 -5.13 -0.26
C TYR A 81 -7.16 -5.44 0.15
N SER A 82 -7.37 -6.59 0.80
CA SER A 82 -8.66 -6.92 1.44
C SER A 82 -8.56 -6.65 2.94
N ILE A 83 -9.58 -6.00 3.50
CA ILE A 83 -9.67 -5.68 4.92
C ILE A 83 -10.35 -6.85 5.62
N LYS A 84 -9.66 -7.46 6.58
CA LYS A 84 -10.22 -8.57 7.37
C LYS A 84 -11.23 -8.03 8.36
N LYS A 85 -12.50 -8.40 8.19
CA LYS A 85 -13.53 -8.21 9.22
C LYS A 85 -13.21 -9.12 10.40
N ARG A 86 -13.09 -8.52 11.58
CA ARG A 86 -12.86 -9.21 12.84
C ARG A 86 -14.13 -9.87 13.34
#